data_AF-A0A9D6XWH0-F1
#
_entry.id   AF-A0A9D6XWH0-F1
#
_cell.length_a   1.000
_cell.length_b   1.000
_cell.length_c   1.000
_cell.angle_alpha   90.00
_cell.angle_beta   90.00
_cell.angle_gamma   90.00
#
_symmetry.space_group_name_H-M   'P 1'
#
loop_
_entity.id
_entity.type
_entity.pdbx_description
1 polymer ?
#
loop_
_entity_poly.entity_id
_entity_poly.type
_entity_poly.pdbx_seq_one_letter_code
_entity_poly.pdbx_strand_id
1 'polypeptide(L)'
;MMIKLSAALGLMFLAACAMDAGTEYTLYRTGIDIPTKTHDETLRIHVATFDAHQDASYNLANCEFAQELFNSSQPHYRGSTFGTIKVRYWCEKGRFKK
;
A
#
# COMPACT_ATOMS: atom_id res chain seq x y z
N MET A 1 -45.37 30.78 28.77
CA MET A 1 -44.50 30.84 27.56
C MET A 1 -43.11 30.37 27.98
N MET A 2 -42.34 29.75 27.07
CA MET A 2 -41.03 29.10 27.28
C MET A 2 -41.08 27.56 27.41
N ILE A 3 -41.38 26.91 26.29
CA ILE A 3 -40.80 25.61 25.96
C ILE A 3 -39.84 25.90 24.80
N LYS A 4 -38.74 25.15 24.73
CA LYS A 4 -37.72 25.07 23.66
C LYS A 4 -36.43 25.82 23.98
N LEU A 5 -35.49 25.14 24.64
CA LEU A 5 -34.05 25.28 24.36
C LEU A 5 -33.22 24.20 25.12
N SER A 6 -33.43 22.90 24.88
CA SER A 6 -32.59 21.89 25.58
C SER A 6 -32.24 20.62 24.80
N ALA A 7 -32.52 20.53 23.49
CA ALA A 7 -32.36 19.26 22.76
C ALA A 7 -31.40 19.33 21.55
N ALA A 8 -30.43 20.25 21.54
CA ALA A 8 -29.52 20.41 20.40
C ALA A 8 -28.03 20.13 20.70
N LEU A 9 -27.64 19.87 21.96
CA LEU A 9 -26.22 19.80 22.35
C LEU A 9 -25.63 18.37 22.38
N GLY A 10 -26.43 17.34 22.13
CA GLY A 10 -26.00 15.93 22.25
C GLY A 10 -25.40 15.31 20.99
N LEU A 11 -25.50 15.96 19.82
CA LEU A 11 -25.23 15.32 18.52
C LEU A 11 -23.88 15.70 17.88
N MET A 12 -22.95 16.31 18.61
CA MET A 12 -21.65 16.75 18.07
C MET A 12 -20.45 15.88 18.49
N PHE A 13 -20.61 14.88 19.36
CA PHE A 13 -19.47 14.12 19.90
C PHE A 13 -19.09 12.82 19.16
N LEU A 14 -19.78 12.45 18.07
CA LEU A 14 -19.53 11.17 17.37
C LEU A 14 -18.63 11.27 16.12
N ALA A 15 -18.12 12.45 15.76
CA ALA A 15 -17.32 12.63 14.54
C ALA A 15 -15.80 12.61 14.74
N ALA A 16 -15.29 12.44 15.97
CA ALA A 16 -13.86 12.59 16.27
C ALA A 16 -13.05 11.28 16.29
N CYS A 17 -13.64 10.14 15.89
CA CYS A 17 -12.84 9.01 15.41
C CYS A 17 -12.35 9.31 13.99
N ALA A 18 -11.50 10.33 13.87
CA ALA A 18 -10.62 10.43 12.73
C ALA A 18 -9.79 9.15 12.77
N MET A 19 -10.15 8.19 11.92
CA MET A 19 -9.34 7.02 11.65
C MET A 19 -7.93 7.55 11.46
N ASP A 20 -7.01 7.15 12.35
CA ASP A 20 -5.60 7.38 12.18
C ASP A 20 -5.23 6.70 10.85
N ALA A 21 -5.35 7.48 9.79
CA ALA A 21 -5.23 7.00 8.43
C ALA A 21 -3.73 6.97 8.18
N GLY A 22 -3.10 5.95 8.79
CA GLY A 22 -1.66 5.80 8.96
C GLY A 22 -0.87 6.35 7.78
N THR A 23 0.23 7.02 8.07
CA THR A 23 1.08 7.64 7.06
C THR A 23 1.90 6.61 6.30
N GLU A 24 1.80 5.33 6.66
CA GLU A 24 2.57 4.26 6.06
C GLU A 24 2.09 3.87 4.67
N TYR A 25 3.04 3.45 3.83
CA TYR A 25 2.78 2.80 2.56
C TYR A 25 3.51 1.47 2.49
N THR A 26 2.91 0.49 1.82
CA THR A 26 3.49 -0.82 1.64
C THR A 26 3.69 -1.11 0.16
N LEU A 27 4.89 -1.51 -0.19
CA LEU A 27 5.24 -2.00 -1.51
C LEU A 27 4.96 -3.48 -1.60
N TYR A 28 4.16 -3.84 -2.59
CA TYR A 28 3.85 -5.22 -2.93
C TYR A 28 4.39 -5.57 -4.32
N ARG A 29 4.54 -6.87 -4.54
CA ARG A 29 4.70 -7.45 -5.86
C ARG A 29 3.80 -8.65 -6.08
N THR A 30 3.61 -9.02 -7.33
CA THR A 30 2.94 -10.26 -7.73
C THR A 30 3.84 -11.48 -7.62
N GLY A 31 3.23 -12.66 -7.65
CA GLY A 31 3.92 -13.93 -7.70
C GLY A 31 4.41 -14.30 -9.10
N ILE A 32 5.19 -15.37 -9.14
CA ILE A 32 5.57 -16.08 -10.38
C ILE A 32 5.20 -17.54 -10.15
N ASP A 33 4.40 -18.10 -11.06
CA ASP A 33 4.15 -19.54 -11.11
C ASP A 33 5.33 -20.19 -11.84
N ILE A 34 6.14 -20.93 -11.07
CA ILE A 34 7.35 -21.59 -11.56
C ILE A 34 7.02 -22.76 -12.51
N PRO A 35 6.07 -23.66 -12.19
CA PRO A 35 5.58 -24.68 -13.12
C PRO A 35 5.12 -24.14 -14.48
N THR A 36 4.26 -23.12 -14.49
CA THR A 36 3.65 -22.61 -15.74
C THR A 36 4.48 -21.52 -16.40
N LYS A 37 5.48 -20.96 -15.70
CA LYS A 37 6.30 -19.83 -16.16
C LYS A 37 5.45 -18.60 -16.48
N THR A 38 4.40 -18.37 -15.70
CA THR A 38 3.53 -17.21 -15.86
C THR A 38 3.55 -16.31 -14.63
N HIS A 39 3.10 -15.09 -14.84
CA HIS A 39 2.78 -14.16 -13.77
C HIS A 39 1.60 -14.70 -12.96
N ASP A 40 1.68 -14.62 -11.63
CA ASP A 40 0.56 -14.96 -10.74
C ASP A 40 0.07 -13.70 -10.04
N GLU A 41 -1.08 -13.20 -10.52
CA GLU A 41 -1.72 -12.00 -9.97
C GLU A 41 -2.52 -12.27 -8.70
N THR A 42 -2.77 -13.53 -8.37
CA THR A 42 -3.50 -13.91 -7.15
C THR A 42 -2.62 -13.77 -5.91
N LEU A 43 -1.30 -13.88 -6.09
CA LEU A 43 -0.32 -13.69 -5.03
C LEU A 43 0.01 -12.21 -4.82
N ARG A 44 -0.11 -11.77 -3.57
CA ARG A 44 0.32 -10.45 -3.09
C ARG A 44 1.48 -10.65 -2.13
N ILE A 45 2.70 -10.42 -2.62
CA ILE A 45 3.92 -10.63 -1.85
C ILE A 45 4.38 -9.28 -1.30
N HIS A 46 4.50 -9.20 0.03
CA HIS A 46 5.07 -8.05 0.72
C HIS A 46 6.55 -7.89 0.39
N VAL A 47 6.97 -6.68 0.04
CA VAL A 47 8.39 -6.34 -0.21
C VAL A 47 8.95 -5.47 0.90
N ALA A 48 8.29 -4.34 1.18
CA ALA A 48 8.71 -3.38 2.19
C ALA A 48 7.53 -2.52 2.66
N THR A 49 7.64 -1.99 3.88
CA THR A 49 6.75 -0.94 4.38
C THR A 49 7.58 0.32 4.64
N PHE A 50 7.06 1.46 4.19
CA PHE A 50 7.62 2.80 4.31
C PHE A 50 6.84 3.53 5.40
N ASP A 51 7.46 3.65 6.58
CA ASP A 51 6.82 4.14 7.80
C ASP A 51 7.72 5.11 8.58
N ALA A 52 8.44 5.96 7.85
CA ALA A 52 9.22 7.02 8.48
C ALA A 52 8.30 7.94 9.31
N HIS A 53 8.88 8.59 10.33
CA HIS A 53 8.24 9.64 11.14
C HIS A 53 8.06 10.95 10.34
N GLN A 54 7.47 10.84 9.15
CA GLN A 54 7.15 11.89 8.19
C GLN A 54 5.69 11.72 7.75
N ASP A 55 5.23 12.64 6.90
CA ASP A 55 3.87 12.58 6.37
C ASP A 55 3.65 11.45 5.35
N ALA A 56 2.38 11.24 5.00
CA ALA A 56 1.97 10.24 4.03
C ALA A 56 2.58 10.46 2.64
N SER A 57 2.84 11.71 2.25
CA SER A 57 3.41 12.05 0.94
C SER A 57 4.87 11.62 0.87
N TYR A 58 5.64 11.79 1.94
CA TYR A 58 7.01 11.31 2.04
C TYR A 58 7.09 9.79 1.92
N ASN A 59 6.25 9.07 2.65
CA ASN A 59 6.24 7.60 2.61
C ASN A 59 5.75 7.06 1.25
N LEU A 60 4.75 7.70 0.64
CA LEU A 60 4.30 7.38 -0.71
C LEU A 60 5.44 7.60 -1.73
N ALA A 61 6.07 8.76 -1.73
CA ALA A 61 7.12 9.10 -2.68
C ALA A 61 8.31 8.12 -2.60
N ASN A 62 8.71 7.71 -1.40
CA ASN A 62 9.76 6.70 -1.23
C ASN A 62 9.31 5.32 -1.70
N CYS A 63 8.03 4.96 -1.46
CA CYS A 63 7.47 3.73 -1.99
C CYS A 63 7.48 3.71 -3.53
N GLU A 64 7.01 4.79 -4.16
CA GLU A 64 6.96 4.94 -5.62
C GLU A 64 8.36 4.92 -6.23
N PHE A 65 9.32 5.58 -5.59
CA PHE A 65 10.72 5.53 -6.01
C PHE A 65 11.27 4.10 -6.01
N ALA A 66 11.01 3.34 -4.94
CA ALA A 66 11.42 1.93 -4.88
C ALA A 66 10.68 1.06 -5.92
N GLN A 67 9.38 1.32 -6.14
CA GLN A 67 8.59 0.65 -7.18
C GLN A 67 9.21 0.88 -8.56
N GLU A 68 9.55 2.13 -8.90
CA GLU A 68 10.16 2.48 -10.18
C GLU A 68 11.54 1.85 -10.35
N LEU A 69 12.37 1.90 -9.29
CA LEU A 69 13.69 1.27 -9.28
C LEU A 69 13.57 -0.24 -9.54
N PHE A 70 12.66 -0.94 -8.86
CA PHE A 70 12.47 -2.36 -9.07
C PHE A 70 11.90 -2.67 -10.43
N ASN A 71 10.98 -1.85 -10.97
CA ASN A 71 10.47 -2.02 -12.33
C ASN A 71 11.56 -1.84 -13.38
N SER A 72 12.47 -0.89 -13.18
CA SER A 72 13.57 -0.58 -14.11
C SER A 72 14.71 -1.60 -13.99
N SER A 73 14.96 -2.07 -12.77
CA SER A 73 16.06 -3.00 -12.43
C SER A 73 15.58 -4.44 -12.31
N GLN A 74 14.37 -4.78 -12.80
CA GLN A 74 13.87 -6.14 -12.70
C GLN A 74 14.96 -7.06 -13.24
N PRO A 75 15.33 -8.11 -12.50
CA PRO A 75 16.22 -9.09 -13.04
C PRO A 75 15.52 -9.61 -14.29
N HIS A 76 15.99 -9.15 -15.45
CA HIS A 76 15.80 -9.94 -16.62
C HIS A 76 16.44 -11.25 -16.21
N TYR A 77 15.65 -12.31 -16.07
CA TYR A 77 16.22 -13.63 -15.92
C TYR A 77 16.86 -14.04 -17.27
N ARG A 78 17.73 -13.17 -17.81
CA ARG A 78 18.43 -13.17 -19.09
C ARG A 78 19.33 -14.38 -19.08
N GLY A 79 19.16 -15.25 -20.07
CA GLY A 79 19.82 -16.55 -20.11
C GLY A 79 19.13 -17.63 -19.26
N SER A 80 17.97 -17.36 -18.66
CA SER A 80 17.13 -18.37 -18.01
C SER A 80 15.80 -18.54 -18.73
N THR A 81 15.11 -19.65 -18.45
CA THR A 81 13.76 -19.94 -18.96
C THR A 81 12.67 -19.01 -18.44
N PHE A 82 12.96 -18.12 -17.47
CA PHE A 82 12.01 -17.16 -16.90
C PHE A 82 12.23 -15.72 -17.41
N GLY A 83 13.15 -15.51 -18.36
CA GLY A 83 13.59 -14.17 -18.79
C GLY A 83 12.51 -13.27 -19.40
N THR A 84 11.35 -13.83 -19.76
CA THR A 84 10.20 -13.11 -20.31
C THR A 84 9.16 -12.71 -19.26
N ILE A 85 9.25 -13.24 -18.04
CA ILE A 85 8.27 -12.98 -16.97
C ILE A 85 8.61 -11.64 -16.31
N LYS A 86 7.67 -10.70 -16.37
CA LYS A 86 7.74 -9.44 -15.64
C LYS A 86 6.92 -9.54 -14.36
N VAL A 87 7.46 -9.04 -13.26
CA VAL A 87 6.75 -8.91 -11.99
C VAL A 87 6.09 -7.54 -11.95
N ARG A 88 4.88 -7.41 -11.40
CA ARG A 88 4.25 -6.12 -11.18
C ARG A 88 4.51 -5.67 -9.75
N TYR A 89 4.98 -4.44 -9.58
CA TYR A 89 5.16 -3.77 -8.29
C TYR A 89 4.13 -2.66 -8.13
N TRP A 90 3.60 -2.46 -6.92
CA TRP A 90 2.70 -1.34 -6.61
C TRP A 90 2.77 -0.94 -5.14
N CYS A 91 2.51 0.34 -4.89
CA CYS A 91 2.35 0.91 -3.56
C CYS A 91 0.88 0.90 -3.11
N GLU A 92 0.66 0.57 -1.84
CA GLU A 92 -0.66 0.54 -1.21
C GLU A 92 -0.60 1.25 0.14
N LYS A 93 -1.60 2.08 0.44
CA LYS A 93 -1.65 2.77 1.73
C LYS A 93 -1.87 1.79 2.88
N GLY A 94 -1.08 1.94 3.94
CA GLY A 94 -1.17 1.16 5.17
C GLY A 94 0.05 0.29 5.43
N ARG A 95 0.16 -0.18 6.67
CA ARG A 95 1.21 -1.09 7.15
C ARG A 95 0.83 -2.55 6.85
N PHE A 96 1.82 -3.35 6.45
CA PHE A 96 1.66 -4.79 6.30
C PHE A 96 1.28 -5.46 7.64
N LYS A 97 0.39 -6.45 7.58
CA LYS A 97 -0.02 -7.28 8.72
C LYS A 97 0.33 -8.73 8.42
N LYS A 98 1.00 -9.39 9.37
CA LYS A 98 1.46 -10.79 9.28
C LYS A 98 0.36 -11.77 9.68
#